data_AF-A0A960J3Y4-F1
#
_entry.id   AF-A0A960J3Y4-F1
#
_cell.length_a   1.000
_cell.length_b   1.000
_cell.length_c   1.000
_cell.angle_alpha   90.00
_cell.angle_beta   90.00
_cell.angle_gamma   90.00
#
_symmetry.space_group_name_H-M   'P 1'
#
loop_
_entity.id
_entity.type
_entity.pdbx_description
1 polymer ?
#
loop_
_entity_poly.entity_id
_entity_poly.type
_entity_poly.pdbx_seq_one_letter_code
_entity_poly.pdbx_strand_id
1 'polypeptide(L)'
;MSPRKVTPSLRLDSDPSSRTGSGAGQLSKVRWSVVFDEVELTAAEISKLAKEARPLVRSGGKWVAVEHADLEAAAAALEERAATDQLTGAEMLRYALGLEGTPLAGGVQIQGASWATDLLRTAQEMGGEPATTPDGFVGELRSYQREALAWLGFLDAAGLGGCLALDMGLGKTPTMLSHLLAAHTRAREAGEDPAPALVVAPPAVVTNWAGEAAKFTPGLRVLVHHGARRASAAEL
;
A
#
# COMPACT_ATOMS: atom_id res chain seq x y z
N MET A 1 -19.76 -18.24 -33.86
CA MET A 1 -19.40 -17.89 -32.46
C MET A 1 -17.89 -17.79 -32.41
N SER A 2 -17.34 -16.63 -32.05
CA SER A 2 -15.90 -16.49 -31.83
C SER A 2 -15.49 -17.37 -30.64
N PRO A 3 -14.38 -18.15 -30.71
CA PRO A 3 -13.89 -18.87 -29.55
C PRO A 3 -13.63 -17.90 -28.40
N ARG A 4 -14.06 -18.25 -27.18
CA ARG A 4 -13.76 -17.46 -25.96
C ARG A 4 -12.24 -17.40 -25.82
N LYS A 5 -11.65 -16.22 -25.96
CA LYS A 5 -10.23 -15.99 -25.73
C LYS A 5 -9.97 -16.01 -24.22
N VAL A 6 -8.95 -16.75 -23.80
CA VAL A 6 -8.53 -16.80 -22.40
C VAL A 6 -7.46 -15.74 -22.18
N THR A 7 -7.60 -14.93 -21.13
CA THR A 7 -6.58 -13.95 -20.77
C THR A 7 -5.74 -14.53 -19.64
N PRO A 8 -4.43 -14.77 -19.85
CA PRO A 8 -3.56 -15.25 -18.78
C PRO A 8 -3.32 -14.15 -17.73
N SER A 9 -3.24 -14.54 -16.48
CA SER A 9 -2.83 -13.68 -15.35
C SER A 9 -1.77 -14.39 -14.50
N LEU A 10 -0.87 -13.62 -13.92
CA LEU A 10 0.13 -14.15 -12.99
C LEU A 10 -0.51 -14.26 -11.61
N ARG A 11 -0.42 -15.42 -10.97
CA ARG A 11 -0.87 -15.62 -9.58
C ARG A 11 0.33 -15.66 -8.65
N LEU A 12 0.24 -14.85 -7.60
CA LEU A 12 1.14 -14.82 -6.46
C LEU A 12 0.40 -15.39 -5.25
N ASP A 13 0.74 -16.60 -4.85
CA ASP A 13 0.20 -17.25 -3.66
C ASP A 13 1.17 -17.07 -2.49
N SER A 14 0.65 -16.60 -1.35
CA SER A 14 1.44 -16.35 -0.14
C SER A 14 1.13 -17.39 0.94
N ASP A 15 2.17 -18.01 1.50
CA ASP A 15 2.02 -19.02 2.55
C ASP A 15 1.80 -18.36 3.93
N PRO A 16 0.61 -18.50 4.53
CA PRO A 16 0.29 -17.86 5.81
C PRO A 16 1.08 -18.42 7.00
N SER A 17 1.71 -19.58 6.88
CA SER A 17 2.45 -20.25 7.97
C SER A 17 3.91 -19.78 8.11
N SER A 18 4.43 -19.01 7.14
CA SER A 18 5.85 -18.66 7.01
C SER A 18 6.17 -17.20 7.39
N ARG A 19 5.41 -16.61 8.32
CA ARG A 19 5.49 -15.18 8.65
C ARG A 19 6.65 -14.88 9.60
N THR A 20 7.61 -14.09 9.14
CA THR A 20 8.67 -13.52 9.99
C THR A 20 8.61 -12.00 9.93
N GLY A 21 8.46 -11.34 11.08
CA GLY A 21 8.25 -9.88 11.17
C GLY A 21 6.78 -9.48 11.16
N SER A 22 6.51 -8.20 10.90
CA SER A 22 5.14 -7.63 10.89
C SER A 22 5.02 -6.50 9.87
N GLY A 23 3.81 -6.30 9.35
CA GLY A 23 3.50 -5.20 8.46
C GLY A 23 4.16 -5.31 7.08
N ALA A 24 4.54 -4.14 6.53
CA ALA A 24 5.18 -4.03 5.21
C ALA A 24 6.50 -4.81 5.10
N GLY A 25 7.26 -4.94 6.20
CA GLY A 25 8.51 -5.68 6.26
C GLY A 25 8.35 -7.19 6.51
N GLN A 26 7.12 -7.70 6.65
CA GLN A 26 6.86 -9.11 6.90
C GLN A 26 7.31 -9.96 5.71
N LEU A 27 8.33 -10.79 5.92
CA LEU A 27 8.81 -11.74 4.93
C LEU A 27 7.92 -12.99 4.93
N SER A 28 7.45 -13.39 3.75
CA SER A 28 6.56 -14.54 3.55
C SER A 28 7.07 -15.38 2.37
N LYS A 29 6.97 -16.71 2.47
CA LYS A 29 7.17 -17.58 1.32
C LYS A 29 6.06 -17.37 0.30
N VAL A 30 6.44 -17.37 -0.96
CA VAL A 30 5.53 -17.17 -2.08
C VAL A 30 5.70 -18.23 -3.15
N ARG A 31 4.64 -18.44 -3.92
CA ARG A 31 4.65 -19.30 -5.11
C ARG A 31 4.04 -18.56 -6.28
N TRP A 32 4.70 -18.69 -7.44
CA TRP A 32 4.23 -18.15 -8.70
C TRP A 32 3.59 -19.23 -9.55
N SER A 33 2.44 -18.91 -10.13
CA SER A 33 1.77 -19.71 -11.14
C SER A 33 1.08 -18.80 -12.15
N VAL A 34 0.62 -19.34 -13.27
CA VAL A 34 -0.17 -18.58 -14.25
C VAL A 34 -1.55 -19.17 -14.33
N VAL A 35 -2.55 -18.31 -14.36
CA VAL A 35 -3.95 -18.69 -14.41
C VAL A 35 -4.50 -18.33 -15.78
N PHE A 36 -4.98 -19.34 -16.48
CA PHE A 36 -5.75 -19.22 -17.70
C PHE A 36 -7.22 -19.38 -17.35
N ASP A 37 -7.95 -18.27 -17.24
CA ASP A 37 -9.34 -18.24 -16.77
C ASP A 37 -9.46 -18.71 -15.31
N GLU A 38 -9.88 -19.94 -15.07
CA GLU A 38 -9.92 -20.57 -13.74
C GLU A 38 -8.84 -21.66 -13.57
N VAL A 39 -8.08 -21.95 -14.63
CA VAL A 39 -7.11 -23.05 -14.66
C VAL A 39 -5.74 -22.52 -14.28
N GLU A 40 -5.27 -22.91 -13.10
CA GLU A 40 -3.90 -22.66 -12.66
C GLU A 40 -2.94 -23.66 -13.31
N LEU A 41 -1.85 -23.14 -13.89
CA LEU A 41 -0.79 -23.92 -14.52
C LEU A 41 0.58 -23.55 -13.94
N THR A 42 1.38 -24.59 -13.71
CA THR A 42 2.79 -24.51 -13.34
C THR A 42 3.68 -24.32 -14.57
N ALA A 43 4.94 -23.93 -14.36
CA ALA A 43 5.92 -23.82 -15.43
C ALA A 43 6.10 -25.14 -16.22
N ALA A 44 6.05 -26.28 -15.53
CA ALA A 44 6.15 -27.60 -16.16
C ALA A 44 4.94 -27.90 -17.07
N GLU A 45 3.73 -27.55 -16.63
CA GLU A 45 2.51 -27.74 -17.41
C GLU A 45 2.46 -26.81 -18.62
N ILE A 46 2.88 -25.55 -18.46
CA ILE A 46 3.02 -24.61 -19.58
C ILE A 46 4.02 -25.13 -20.61
N SER A 47 5.20 -25.60 -20.17
CA SER A 47 6.21 -26.18 -21.08
C SER A 47 5.68 -27.40 -21.85
N LYS A 48 4.81 -28.20 -21.21
CA LYS A 48 4.16 -29.34 -21.87
C LYS A 48 3.13 -28.87 -22.90
N LEU A 49 2.23 -27.96 -22.52
CA LEU A 49 1.18 -27.42 -23.39
C LEU A 49 1.75 -26.67 -24.60
N ALA A 50 2.85 -25.94 -24.42
CA ALA A 50 3.52 -25.21 -25.50
C ALA A 50 4.03 -26.12 -26.64
N LYS A 51 4.23 -27.42 -26.37
CA LYS A 51 4.65 -28.40 -27.39
C LYS A 51 3.48 -29.00 -28.17
N GLU A 52 2.25 -28.76 -27.74
CA GLU A 52 1.05 -29.29 -28.40
C GLU A 52 0.69 -28.45 -29.63
N ALA A 53 0.24 -29.11 -30.70
CA ALA A 53 -0.19 -28.41 -31.92
C ALA A 53 -1.45 -27.56 -31.71
N ARG A 54 -2.30 -27.94 -30.75
CA ARG A 54 -3.51 -27.20 -30.35
C ARG A 54 -3.62 -27.25 -28.82
N PRO A 55 -2.97 -26.32 -28.11
CA PRO A 55 -3.02 -26.28 -26.65
C PRO A 55 -4.45 -25.99 -26.18
N LEU A 56 -4.97 -26.86 -25.31
CA LEU A 56 -6.31 -26.73 -24.74
C LEU A 56 -6.24 -26.83 -23.21
N VAL A 57 -6.99 -25.97 -22.53
CA VAL A 57 -7.22 -26.06 -21.08
C VAL A 57 -8.69 -26.29 -20.80
N ARG A 58 -9.01 -26.96 -19.69
CA ARG A 58 -10.40 -27.25 -19.31
C ARG A 58 -10.88 -26.27 -18.23
N SER A 59 -11.61 -25.23 -18.65
CA SER A 59 -12.19 -24.22 -17.76
C SER A 59 -13.71 -24.33 -17.72
N GLY A 60 -14.32 -24.31 -16.54
CA GLY A 60 -15.79 -24.39 -16.39
C GLY A 60 -16.44 -25.59 -17.09
N GLY A 61 -15.75 -26.74 -17.10
CA GLY A 61 -16.20 -27.96 -17.78
C GLY A 61 -16.06 -27.98 -19.31
N LYS A 62 -15.60 -26.87 -19.92
CA LYS A 62 -15.41 -26.72 -21.38
C LYS A 62 -13.93 -26.69 -21.73
N TRP A 63 -13.59 -27.20 -22.92
CA TRP A 63 -12.25 -27.05 -23.48
C TRP A 63 -12.13 -25.68 -24.14
N VAL A 64 -11.09 -24.94 -23.77
CA VAL A 64 -10.80 -23.61 -24.31
C VAL A 64 -9.39 -23.62 -24.88
N ALA A 65 -9.26 -23.09 -26.09
CA ALA A 65 -7.96 -22.99 -26.75
C ALA A 65 -7.11 -21.87 -26.14
N VAL A 66 -5.83 -22.16 -25.97
CA VAL A 66 -4.82 -21.21 -25.52
C VAL A 66 -3.88 -20.91 -26.68
N GLU A 67 -3.56 -19.63 -26.87
CA GLU A 67 -2.63 -19.21 -27.92
C GLU A 67 -1.18 -19.54 -27.51
N HIS A 68 -0.35 -20.00 -28.45
CA HIS A 68 1.07 -20.26 -28.17
C HIS A 68 1.80 -19.02 -27.66
N ALA A 69 1.46 -17.84 -28.16
CA ALA A 69 2.05 -16.58 -27.69
C ALA A 69 1.76 -16.31 -26.20
N ASP A 70 0.56 -16.68 -25.72
CA ASP A 70 0.21 -16.55 -24.30
C ASP A 70 0.99 -17.56 -23.44
N LEU A 71 1.23 -18.78 -23.96
CA LEU A 71 2.06 -19.78 -23.28
C LEU A 71 3.53 -19.37 -23.20
N GLU A 72 4.06 -18.75 -24.26
CA GLU A 72 5.41 -18.19 -24.29
C GLU A 72 5.56 -17.06 -23.27
N ALA A 73 4.61 -16.12 -23.25
CA ALA A 73 4.59 -15.03 -22.27
C ALA A 73 4.45 -15.55 -20.83
N ALA A 74 3.62 -16.58 -20.62
CA ALA A 74 3.45 -17.24 -19.33
C ALA A 74 4.74 -17.92 -18.85
N ALA A 75 5.44 -18.63 -19.75
CA ALA A 75 6.71 -19.26 -19.45
C ALA A 75 7.77 -18.20 -19.05
N ALA A 76 7.89 -17.13 -19.84
CA ALA A 76 8.82 -16.05 -19.55
C ALA A 76 8.54 -15.35 -18.20
N ALA A 77 7.25 -15.10 -17.90
CA ALA A 77 6.85 -14.49 -16.63
C ALA A 77 7.21 -15.35 -15.41
N LEU A 78 7.06 -16.67 -15.52
CA LEU A 78 7.42 -17.61 -14.46
C LEU A 78 8.94 -17.77 -14.34
N GLU A 79 9.67 -17.82 -15.44
CA GLU A 79 11.13 -17.94 -15.45
C GLU A 79 11.79 -16.72 -14.78
N GLU A 80 11.34 -15.51 -15.11
CA GLU A 80 11.80 -14.26 -14.49
C GLU A 80 11.67 -14.27 -12.95
N ARG A 81 10.68 -15.00 -12.43
CA ARG A 81 10.32 -15.03 -11.00
C ARG A 81 10.67 -16.35 -10.31
N ALA A 82 11.33 -17.29 -11.01
CA ALA A 82 11.62 -18.62 -10.49
C ALA A 82 12.56 -18.60 -9.27
N ALA A 83 13.41 -17.57 -9.18
CA ALA A 83 14.33 -17.38 -8.05
C ALA A 83 13.68 -16.64 -6.86
N THR A 84 12.46 -16.11 -7.01
CA THR A 84 11.78 -15.28 -6.03
C THR A 84 10.75 -16.11 -5.27
N ASP A 85 11.20 -16.84 -4.25
CA ASP A 85 10.35 -17.70 -3.40
C ASP A 85 9.97 -17.05 -2.06
N GLN A 86 10.43 -15.83 -1.82
CA GLN A 86 10.09 -15.01 -0.66
C GLN A 86 9.87 -13.56 -1.07
N LEU A 87 8.87 -12.92 -0.48
CA LEU A 87 8.59 -11.50 -0.64
C LEU A 87 8.18 -10.87 0.69
N THR A 88 8.52 -9.61 0.85
CA THR A 88 8.00 -8.73 1.89
C THR A 88 6.55 -8.32 1.57
N GLY A 89 5.81 -7.90 2.59
CA GLY A 89 4.49 -7.28 2.43
C GLY A 89 4.49 -6.13 1.42
N ALA A 90 5.51 -5.27 1.47
CA ALA A 90 5.67 -4.15 0.54
C ALA A 90 5.86 -4.60 -0.91
N GLU A 91 6.68 -5.62 -1.16
CA GLU A 91 6.90 -6.14 -2.51
C GLU A 91 5.63 -6.80 -3.05
N MET A 92 4.92 -7.58 -2.23
CA MET A 92 3.63 -8.14 -2.61
C MET A 92 2.63 -7.03 -2.97
N LEU A 93 2.55 -5.96 -2.17
CA LEU A 93 1.68 -4.82 -2.48
C LEU A 93 2.05 -4.16 -3.83
N ARG A 94 3.35 -4.00 -4.13
CA ARG A 94 3.81 -3.44 -5.40
C ARG A 94 3.36 -4.29 -6.60
N TYR A 95 3.41 -5.62 -6.48
CA TYR A 95 2.84 -6.51 -7.49
C TYR A 95 1.32 -6.34 -7.64
N ALA A 96 0.59 -6.26 -6.53
CA ALA A 96 -0.87 -6.09 -6.54
C ALA A 96 -1.31 -4.80 -7.25
N LEU A 97 -0.54 -3.74 -7.07
CA LEU A 97 -0.76 -2.43 -7.68
C LEU A 97 -0.27 -2.36 -9.13
N GLY A 98 0.31 -3.44 -9.67
CA GLY A 98 0.84 -3.50 -11.03
C GLY A 98 2.14 -2.72 -11.25
N LEU A 99 2.84 -2.33 -10.17
CA LEU A 99 4.06 -1.49 -10.26
C LEU A 99 5.28 -2.25 -10.75
N GLU A 100 5.30 -3.57 -10.58
CA GLU A 100 6.39 -4.45 -11.04
C GLU A 100 6.22 -4.92 -12.50
N GLY A 101 5.07 -4.62 -13.12
CA GLY A 101 4.75 -5.05 -14.47
C GLY A 101 4.61 -6.57 -14.63
N THR A 102 4.04 -6.96 -15.76
CA THR A 102 3.97 -8.35 -16.22
C THR A 102 3.69 -8.36 -17.72
N PRO A 103 4.26 -9.30 -18.49
CA PRO A 103 3.92 -9.46 -19.90
C PRO A 103 2.50 -10.01 -20.10
N LEU A 104 1.82 -10.45 -19.03
CA LEU A 104 0.49 -11.04 -19.08
C LEU A 104 -0.60 -9.96 -19.01
N ALA A 105 -1.52 -10.00 -19.98
CA ALA A 105 -2.61 -9.03 -20.09
C ALA A 105 -3.58 -9.04 -18.89
N GLY A 106 -3.67 -10.15 -18.16
CA GLY A 106 -4.51 -10.28 -16.96
C GLY A 106 -3.88 -9.71 -15.69
N GLY A 107 -2.68 -9.12 -15.76
CA GLY A 107 -2.02 -8.52 -14.60
C GLY A 107 -1.55 -9.56 -13.58
N VAL A 108 -1.37 -9.11 -12.34
CA VAL A 108 -0.99 -9.94 -11.20
C VAL A 108 -2.15 -10.05 -10.22
N GLN A 109 -2.51 -11.27 -9.86
CA GLN A 109 -3.49 -11.61 -8.85
C GLN A 109 -2.77 -12.10 -7.61
N ILE A 110 -3.11 -11.54 -6.44
CA ILE A 110 -2.59 -12.02 -5.16
C ILE A 110 -3.63 -12.87 -4.48
N GLN A 111 -3.20 -14.03 -4.00
CA GLN A 111 -4.02 -14.97 -3.26
C GLN A 111 -3.34 -15.36 -1.94
N GLY A 112 -4.15 -15.82 -0.99
CA GLY A 112 -3.73 -16.19 0.35
C GLY A 112 -3.93 -15.07 1.36
N ALA A 113 -3.63 -15.38 2.62
CA ALA A 113 -3.71 -14.41 3.70
C ALA A 113 -2.33 -13.76 3.89
N SER A 114 -2.18 -12.56 3.34
CA SER A 114 -0.99 -11.71 3.48
C SER A 114 -1.35 -10.33 4.02
N TRP A 115 -0.35 -9.64 4.57
CA TRP A 115 -0.49 -8.23 4.93
C TRP A 115 -0.92 -7.38 3.73
N ALA A 116 -0.42 -7.66 2.53
CA ALA A 116 -0.77 -6.91 1.31
C ALA A 116 -2.25 -7.09 0.92
N THR A 117 -2.78 -8.32 0.98
CA THR A 117 -4.20 -8.60 0.70
C THR A 117 -5.11 -7.98 1.76
N ASP A 118 -4.70 -8.02 3.03
CA ASP A 118 -5.44 -7.39 4.12
C ASP A 118 -5.48 -5.87 3.96
N LEU A 119 -4.34 -5.26 3.62
CA LEU A 119 -4.23 -3.83 3.36
C LEU A 119 -5.12 -3.37 2.19
N LEU A 120 -5.11 -4.08 1.07
CA LEU A 120 -5.92 -3.74 -0.10
C LEU A 120 -7.41 -3.81 0.21
N ARG A 121 -7.84 -4.81 0.99
CA ARG A 121 -9.22 -4.92 1.47
C ARG A 121 -9.57 -3.72 2.35
N THR A 122 -8.74 -3.40 3.34
CA THR A 122 -8.97 -2.22 4.20
C THR A 122 -9.03 -0.93 3.40
N ALA A 123 -8.18 -0.77 2.37
CA ALA A 123 -8.20 0.40 1.51
C ALA A 123 -9.51 0.54 0.72
N GLN A 124 -10.09 -0.57 0.25
CA GLN A 124 -11.39 -0.59 -0.44
C GLN A 124 -12.55 -0.24 0.50
N GLU A 125 -12.41 -0.53 1.80
CA GLU A 125 -13.41 -0.28 2.83
C GLU A 125 -13.36 1.15 3.40
N MET A 126 -12.36 1.97 3.05
CA MET A 126 -12.18 3.35 3.54
C MET A 126 -13.26 4.36 3.10
N GLY A 127 -14.36 3.93 2.48
CA GLY A 127 -15.40 4.77 1.87
C GLY A 127 -16.32 5.54 2.82
N GLY A 128 -15.85 5.97 4.00
CA GLY A 128 -16.61 6.78 4.96
C GLY A 128 -16.36 8.28 4.81
N GLU A 129 -17.23 9.11 5.42
CA GLU A 129 -17.00 10.55 5.55
C GLU A 129 -16.20 10.84 6.84
N PRO A 130 -14.93 11.31 6.74
CA PRO A 130 -14.13 11.60 7.91
C PRO A 130 -14.64 12.86 8.62
N ALA A 131 -14.50 12.92 9.95
CA ALA A 131 -14.94 14.06 10.76
C ALA A 131 -14.31 15.40 10.29
N THR A 132 -15.11 16.46 10.30
CA THR A 132 -14.71 17.80 9.84
C THR A 132 -13.89 18.59 10.84
N THR A 133 -14.05 18.25 12.12
CA THR A 133 -13.43 18.93 13.24
C THR A 133 -12.95 17.85 14.22
N PRO A 134 -11.72 17.34 14.03
CA PRO A 134 -11.12 16.44 15.01
C PRO A 134 -11.06 17.09 16.39
N ASP A 135 -11.24 16.32 17.45
CA ASP A 135 -11.24 16.86 18.81
C ASP A 135 -9.93 17.59 19.12
N GLY A 136 -10.06 18.84 19.62
CA GLY A 136 -8.94 19.72 19.90
C GLY A 136 -8.39 20.51 18.70
N PHE A 137 -8.89 20.27 17.49
CA PHE A 137 -8.58 21.08 16.32
C PHE A 137 -9.43 22.35 16.29
N VAL A 138 -8.81 23.50 16.05
CA VAL A 138 -9.47 24.81 15.99
C VAL A 138 -9.69 25.22 14.54
N GLY A 139 -10.95 25.12 14.10
CA GLY A 139 -11.37 25.41 12.73
C GLY A 139 -12.00 24.19 12.06
N GLU A 140 -12.29 24.29 10.76
CA GLU A 140 -12.93 23.20 10.01
C GLU A 140 -12.07 22.78 8.81
N LEU A 141 -11.85 21.48 8.68
CA LEU A 141 -11.18 20.89 7.53
C LEU A 141 -12.10 20.89 6.30
N ARG A 142 -11.57 21.36 5.17
CA ARG A 142 -12.22 21.22 3.85
C ARG A 142 -12.33 19.75 3.47
N SER A 143 -13.27 19.41 2.56
CA SER A 143 -13.52 18.01 2.14
C SER A 143 -12.24 17.26 1.77
N TYR A 144 -11.43 17.83 0.89
CA TYR A 144 -10.16 17.23 0.47
C TYR A 144 -9.14 17.10 1.62
N GLN A 145 -9.17 17.97 2.64
CA GLN A 145 -8.29 17.85 3.82
C GLN A 145 -8.75 16.71 4.73
N ARG A 146 -10.06 16.46 4.81
CA ARG A 146 -10.63 15.33 5.56
C ARG A 146 -10.28 14.00 4.90
N GLU A 147 -10.40 13.93 3.58
CA GLU A 147 -9.97 12.78 2.79
C GLU A 147 -8.48 12.52 2.98
N ALA A 148 -7.64 13.57 2.89
CA ALA A 148 -6.22 13.46 3.17
C ALA A 148 -5.92 13.00 4.61
N LEU A 149 -6.66 13.50 5.61
CA LEU A 149 -6.52 13.08 7.00
C LEU A 149 -6.87 11.60 7.21
N ALA A 150 -7.95 11.12 6.60
CA ALA A 150 -8.33 9.71 6.65
C ALA A 150 -7.28 8.83 5.96
N TRP A 151 -6.78 9.24 4.79
CA TRP A 151 -5.69 8.56 4.10
C TRP A 151 -4.42 8.49 4.95
N LEU A 152 -4.02 9.58 5.59
CA LEU A 152 -2.88 9.59 6.53
C LEU A 152 -3.12 8.64 7.71
N GLY A 153 -4.33 8.62 8.27
CA GLY A 153 -4.69 7.67 9.34
C GLY A 153 -4.62 6.21 8.90
N PHE A 154 -5.03 5.91 7.67
CA PHE A 154 -4.87 4.58 7.08
C PHE A 154 -3.40 4.20 6.91
N LEU A 155 -2.57 5.10 6.40
CA LEU A 155 -1.14 4.85 6.25
C LEU A 155 -0.49 4.54 7.60
N ASP A 156 -0.80 5.35 8.63
CA ASP A 156 -0.30 5.16 10.00
C ASP A 156 -0.73 3.80 10.57
N ALA A 157 -2.03 3.46 10.47
CA ALA A 157 -2.55 2.15 10.89
C ALA A 157 -1.95 0.97 10.12
N ALA A 158 -1.57 1.19 8.86
CA ALA A 158 -0.91 0.20 8.01
C ALA A 158 0.61 0.09 8.24
N GLY A 159 1.21 0.98 9.04
CA GLY A 159 2.66 1.08 9.19
C GLY A 159 3.36 1.55 7.91
N LEU A 160 2.69 2.37 7.11
CA LEU A 160 3.16 2.89 5.82
C LEU A 160 3.53 4.37 5.90
N GLY A 161 4.59 4.72 5.15
CA GLY A 161 4.88 6.11 4.82
C GLY A 161 4.08 6.58 3.60
N GLY A 162 3.95 7.89 3.44
CA GLY A 162 3.28 8.48 2.28
C GLY A 162 3.83 9.86 1.92
N CYS A 163 3.61 10.26 0.66
CA CYS A 163 3.91 11.61 0.18
C CYS A 163 2.60 12.39 0.00
N LEU A 164 2.33 13.34 0.89
CA LEU A 164 1.16 14.22 0.77
C LEU A 164 1.46 15.34 -0.26
N ALA A 165 1.34 15.01 -1.54
CA ALA A 165 1.66 15.89 -2.66
C ALA A 165 0.48 16.77 -3.13
N LEU A 166 -0.26 17.37 -2.19
CA LEU A 166 -1.32 18.33 -2.53
C LEU A 166 -0.74 19.63 -3.12
N ASP A 167 -1.50 20.30 -3.98
CA ASP A 167 -1.12 21.60 -4.55
C ASP A 167 -0.79 22.64 -3.46
N MET A 168 0.01 23.63 -3.86
CA MET A 168 0.32 24.77 -3.01
C MET A 168 -0.96 25.53 -2.64
N GLY A 169 -1.11 25.88 -1.36
CA GLY A 169 -2.29 26.59 -0.86
C GLY A 169 -3.45 25.70 -0.41
N LEU A 170 -3.43 24.38 -0.69
CA LEU A 170 -4.46 23.43 -0.20
C LEU A 170 -4.29 23.05 1.28
N GLY A 171 -3.64 23.90 2.10
CA GLY A 171 -3.55 23.68 3.54
C GLY A 171 -2.98 22.33 3.96
N LYS A 172 -1.81 21.94 3.42
CA LYS A 172 -1.08 20.73 3.87
C LYS A 172 -0.70 20.80 5.35
N THR A 173 -0.27 21.97 5.82
CA THR A 173 0.17 22.17 7.20
C THR A 173 -0.96 21.93 8.21
N PRO A 174 -2.17 22.52 8.08
CA PRO A 174 -3.28 22.21 8.97
C PRO A 174 -3.73 20.74 8.90
N THR A 175 -3.69 20.12 7.71
CA THR A 175 -3.97 18.68 7.56
C THR A 175 -2.98 17.83 8.35
N MET A 176 -1.68 18.10 8.23
CA MET A 176 -0.65 17.36 8.97
C MET A 176 -0.76 17.61 10.48
N LEU A 177 -1.01 18.84 10.92
CA LEU A 177 -1.23 19.14 12.34
C LEU A 177 -2.45 18.40 12.90
N SER A 178 -3.54 18.30 12.13
CA SER A 178 -4.72 17.51 12.49
C SER A 178 -4.38 16.03 12.66
N HIS A 179 -3.56 15.48 11.77
CA HIS A 179 -3.11 14.10 11.84
C HIS A 179 -2.25 13.85 13.11
N LEU A 180 -1.29 14.73 13.40
CA LEU A 180 -0.47 14.63 14.60
C LEU A 180 -1.31 14.73 15.88
N LEU A 181 -2.27 15.65 15.92
CA LEU A 181 -3.22 15.77 17.03
C LEU A 181 -4.02 14.48 17.21
N ALA A 182 -4.58 13.93 16.15
CA ALA A 182 -5.34 12.67 16.21
C ALA A 182 -4.49 11.51 16.73
N ALA A 183 -3.23 11.40 16.31
CA ALA A 183 -2.31 10.38 16.83
C ALA A 183 -2.05 10.56 18.34
N HIS A 184 -1.85 11.80 18.81
CA HIS A 184 -1.66 12.09 20.23
C HIS A 184 -2.91 11.78 21.06
N THR A 185 -4.10 12.11 20.54
CA THR A 185 -5.38 11.80 21.20
C THR A 185 -5.55 10.30 21.37
N ARG A 186 -5.32 9.50 20.31
CA ARG A 186 -5.43 8.03 20.37
C ARG A 186 -4.47 7.41 21.39
N ALA A 187 -3.21 7.86 21.43
CA ALA A 187 -2.25 7.39 22.42
C ALA A 187 -2.75 7.66 23.86
N ARG A 188 -3.25 8.87 24.14
CA ARG A 188 -3.80 9.21 25.45
C ARG A 188 -5.03 8.38 25.83
N GLU A 189 -5.92 8.14 24.87
CA GLU A 189 -7.11 7.31 25.07
C GLU A 189 -6.74 5.84 25.36
N ALA A 190 -5.64 5.35 24.78
CA ALA A 190 -5.06 4.05 25.10
C ALA A 190 -4.31 4.01 26.44
N GLY A 191 -4.21 5.14 27.17
CA GLY A 191 -3.45 5.25 28.41
C GLY A 191 -1.94 5.33 28.21
N GLU A 192 -1.50 5.67 27.00
CA GLU A 192 -0.09 5.81 26.62
C GLU A 192 0.33 7.28 26.56
N ASP A 193 1.61 7.55 26.78
CA ASP A 193 2.18 8.87 26.55
C ASP A 193 2.41 9.07 25.04
N PRO A 194 1.89 10.16 24.44
CA PRO A 194 2.13 10.45 23.03
C PRO A 194 3.62 10.59 22.71
N ALA A 195 4.08 9.84 21.72
CA ALA A 195 5.42 9.99 21.18
C ALA A 195 5.62 11.38 20.52
N PRO A 196 6.80 12.00 20.67
CA PRO A 196 7.08 13.28 20.02
C PRO A 196 7.12 13.13 18.50
N ALA A 197 6.56 14.12 17.79
CA ALA A 197 6.65 14.22 16.33
C ALA A 197 7.73 15.24 15.93
N LEU A 198 8.52 14.92 14.90
CA LEU A 198 9.54 15.80 14.33
C LEU A 198 9.11 16.31 12.96
N VAL A 199 8.98 17.62 12.82
CA VAL A 199 8.80 18.28 11.52
C VAL A 199 10.12 18.87 11.08
N VAL A 200 10.60 18.44 9.91
CA VAL A 200 11.78 19.02 9.25
C VAL A 200 11.31 19.89 8.09
N ALA A 201 11.67 21.17 8.10
CA ALA A 201 11.26 22.11 7.08
C ALA A 201 12.38 23.13 6.77
N PRO A 202 12.37 23.77 5.59
CA PRO A 202 13.28 24.88 5.30
C PRO A 202 13.18 26.00 6.35
N PRO A 203 14.29 26.68 6.69
CA PRO A 203 14.28 27.72 7.73
C PRO A 203 13.21 28.79 7.54
N ALA A 204 12.92 29.15 6.29
CA ALA A 204 11.95 30.18 5.92
C ALA A 204 10.50 29.88 6.33
N VAL A 205 10.14 28.61 6.57
CA VAL A 205 8.77 28.20 6.91
C VAL A 205 8.62 27.70 8.34
N VAL A 206 9.69 27.62 9.13
CA VAL A 206 9.64 27.11 10.52
C VAL A 206 8.71 27.97 11.40
N THR A 207 8.79 29.29 11.27
CA THR A 207 7.92 30.22 12.02
C THR A 207 6.46 30.09 11.58
N ASN A 208 6.21 29.83 10.30
CA ASN A 208 4.85 29.57 9.79
C ASN A 208 4.28 28.28 10.38
N TRP A 209 5.05 27.19 10.44
CA TRP A 209 4.64 25.95 11.09
C TRP A 209 4.28 26.16 12.57
N ALA A 210 5.11 26.88 13.31
CA ALA A 210 4.84 27.19 14.72
C ALA A 210 3.57 28.06 14.89
N GLY A 211 3.39 29.07 14.03
CA GLY A 211 2.20 29.92 14.05
C GLY A 211 0.91 29.16 13.69
N GLU A 212 0.97 28.29 12.69
CA GLU A 212 -0.16 27.43 12.33
C GLU A 212 -0.48 26.40 13.41
N ALA A 213 0.53 25.81 14.06
CA ALA A 213 0.31 24.91 15.19
C ALA A 213 -0.37 25.62 16.37
N ALA A 214 0.08 26.83 16.72
CA ALA A 214 -0.55 27.64 17.77
C ALA A 214 -2.00 28.03 17.41
N LYS A 215 -2.28 28.24 16.13
CA LYS A 215 -3.62 28.61 15.64
C LYS A 215 -4.58 27.42 15.60
N PHE A 216 -4.18 26.33 14.96
CA PHE A 216 -5.06 25.21 14.61
C PHE A 216 -5.04 24.09 15.65
N THR A 217 -3.96 23.94 16.42
CA THR A 217 -3.80 22.88 17.41
C THR A 217 -3.16 23.44 18.69
N PRO A 218 -3.79 24.41 19.37
CA PRO A 218 -3.19 25.10 20.53
C PRO A 218 -2.88 24.18 21.71
N GLY A 219 -3.49 22.99 21.76
CA GLY A 219 -3.19 21.96 22.77
C GLY A 219 -1.91 21.17 22.52
N LEU A 220 -1.31 21.26 21.32
CA LEU A 220 -0.03 20.62 21.02
C LEU A 220 1.13 21.50 21.53
N ARG A 221 2.03 20.89 22.31
CA ARG A 221 3.27 21.55 22.73
C ARG A 221 4.25 21.55 21.55
N VAL A 222 4.73 22.72 21.17
CA VAL A 222 5.66 22.89 20.04
C VAL A 222 6.98 23.44 20.54
N LEU A 223 8.07 22.73 20.21
CA LEU A 223 9.43 23.22 20.39
C LEU A 223 10.03 23.58 19.03
N VAL A 224 10.46 24.83 18.88
CA VAL A 224 11.16 25.30 17.69
C VAL A 224 12.66 25.09 17.86
N HIS A 225 13.20 24.06 17.22
CA HIS A 225 14.62 23.72 17.27
C HIS A 225 15.36 24.21 16.01
N HIS A 226 15.67 25.52 15.92
CA HIS A 226 16.46 26.07 14.81
C HIS A 226 17.39 27.22 15.25
N GLY A 227 18.44 27.45 14.45
CA GLY A 227 19.34 28.60 14.60
C GLY A 227 20.23 28.56 15.84
N ALA A 228 20.75 29.73 16.21
CA ALA A 228 21.68 29.89 17.34
C ALA A 228 21.02 29.69 18.71
N ARG A 229 19.68 29.71 18.78
CA ARG A 229 18.90 29.51 20.01
C ARG A 229 18.26 28.13 20.11
N ARG A 230 18.70 27.17 19.29
CA ARG A 230 18.22 25.79 19.39
C ARG A 230 18.58 25.21 20.76
N ALA A 231 17.68 24.39 21.31
CA ALA A 231 17.95 23.65 22.53
C ALA A 231 19.21 22.78 22.38
N SER A 232 20.01 22.66 23.42
CA SER A 232 21.06 21.66 23.53
C SER A 232 20.45 20.27 23.75
N ALA A 233 21.25 19.22 23.56
CA ALA A 233 20.79 17.85 23.80
C ALA A 233 20.37 17.61 25.27
N ALA A 234 20.86 18.42 26.22
CA ALA A 234 20.50 18.33 27.63
C ALA A 234 19.19 19.07 27.97
N GLU A 235 18.68 19.90 27.05
CA GLU A 235 17.45 20.69 27.21
C GLU A 235 16.25 20.08 26.47
N LEU A 236 16.47 18.98 25.74
CA LEU A 236 15.47 18.18 25.02
C LEU A 236 15.00 17.01 25.90
#